data_AF-A0A6P0EW84-F1
#
_entry.id   AF-A0A6P0EW84-F1
#
_cell.length_a   1.000
_cell.length_b   1.000
_cell.length_c   1.000
_cell.angle_alpha   90.00
_cell.angle_beta   90.00
_cell.angle_gamma   90.00
#
_symmetry.space_group_name_H-M   'P 1'
#
loop_
_entity.id
_entity.type
_entity.pdbx_description
1 polymer ?
#
loop_
_entity_poly.entity_id
_entity_poly.type
_entity_poly.pdbx_seq_one_letter_code
_entity_poly.pdbx_strand_id
1 'polypeptide(L)' 'MKEDGSKIVGVVAWDYQIARIVDRAGVDLVSVGDTVGVNLWGH' A
#
# COMPACT_ATOMS: atom_id res chain seq x y z
N MET A 1 14.06 2.20 -9.79
CA MET A 1 12.77 2.52 -10.45
C MET A 1 12.79 3.86 -11.18
N LYS A 2 13.06 4.98 -10.49
CA LYS A 2 12.96 6.31 -11.13
C LYS A 2 14.06 6.56 -12.17
N GLU A 3 15.30 6.18 -11.86
CA GLU A 3 16.45 6.31 -12.77
C GLU A 3 16.46 5.23 -13.87
N ASP A 4 15.94 4.04 -13.57
CA ASP A 4 15.85 2.93 -14.54
C ASP A 4 14.55 2.95 -15.39
N GLY A 5 13.64 3.89 -15.13
CA GLY A 5 12.38 4.05 -15.86
C GLY A 5 11.27 3.04 -15.50
N SER A 6 11.49 2.14 -14.53
CA SER A 6 10.49 1.17 -14.09
C SER A 6 9.34 1.85 -13.33
N LYS A 7 8.10 1.45 -13.64
CA LYS A 7 6.89 2.00 -12.99
C LYS A 7 6.78 1.51 -11.56
N ILE A 8 6.47 2.44 -10.65
CA ILE A 8 6.29 2.19 -9.21
C ILE A 8 4.82 1.95 -8.93
N VAL A 9 4.49 0.84 -8.31
CA VAL A 9 3.16 0.50 -7.82
C VAL A 9 3.14 0.64 -6.29
N GLY A 10 2.19 1.42 -5.78
CA GLY A 10 1.96 1.58 -4.35
C GLY A 10 0.57 1.13 -3.95
N VAL A 11 0.44 0.50 -2.78
CA VAL A 11 -0.84 0.08 -2.20
C VAL A 11 -1.01 0.66 -0.80
N VAL A 12 -2.22 1.11 -0.49
CA VAL A 12 -2.58 1.55 0.86
C VAL A 12 -3.05 0.33 1.67
N ALA A 13 -2.47 0.13 2.85
CA ALA A 13 -2.85 -0.94 3.76
C ALA A 13 -2.79 -0.48 5.23
N TRP A 14 -3.68 -1.00 6.07
CA TRP A 14 -3.82 -0.59 7.48
C TRP A 14 -3.74 -1.73 8.49
N ASP A 15 -3.68 -2.97 8.00
CA ASP A 15 -3.55 -4.15 8.85
C ASP A 15 -2.52 -5.13 8.29
N TYR A 16 -2.12 -6.03 9.16
CA TYR A 16 -1.08 -6.99 8.88
C TYR A 16 -1.46 -8.03 7.81
N GLN A 17 -2.73 -8.45 7.74
CA GLN A 17 -3.13 -9.48 6.77
C GLN A 17 -3.08 -8.91 5.35
N ILE A 18 -3.56 -7.69 5.15
CA ILE A 18 -3.47 -7.00 3.86
C ILE A 18 -2.01 -6.72 3.50
N ALA A 19 -1.21 -6.20 4.44
CA ALA A 19 0.21 -5.98 4.20
C ALA A 19 0.95 -7.26 3.75
N ARG A 20 0.60 -8.41 4.35
CA ARG A 20 1.17 -9.72 3.97
C ARG A 20 0.74 -10.17 2.56
N ILE A 21 -0.46 -9.84 2.12
CA ILE A 21 -0.92 -10.12 0.74
C ILE A 21 -0.18 -9.22 -0.25
N VAL A 22 -0.08 -7.93 0.07
CA VAL A 22 0.57 -6.91 -0.75
C VAL A 22 2.06 -7.22 -0.96
N ASP A 23 2.75 -7.65 0.10
CA ASP A 23 4.14 -8.12 0.05
C ASP A 23 4.32 -9.29 -0.93
N ARG A 24 3.44 -10.30 -0.84
CA ARG A 24 3.44 -11.46 -1.76
C ARG A 24 3.11 -11.10 -3.21
N ALA A 25 2.37 -10.01 -3.42
CA ALA A 25 2.04 -9.50 -4.74
C ALA A 25 3.21 -8.73 -5.39
N GLY A 26 4.29 -8.48 -4.66
CA GLY A 26 5.48 -7.80 -5.19
C GLY A 26 5.29 -6.30 -5.41
N VAL A 27 4.48 -5.65 -4.56
CA VAL A 27 4.26 -4.20 -4.63
C VAL A 27 5.49 -3.45 -4.11
N ASP A 28 5.85 -2.34 -4.76
CA ASP A 28 7.08 -1.60 -4.47
C ASP A 28 7.01 -0.77 -3.18
N LEU A 29 5.81 -0.34 -2.80
CA LEU A 29 5.57 0.52 -1.64
C LEU A 29 4.23 0.21 -0.96
N VAL A 30 4.25 0.07 0.37
CA VAL A 30 3.05 0.12 1.21
C VAL A 30 2.93 1.50 1.84
N SER A 31 1.75 2.12 1.70
CA SER A 31 1.41 3.38 2.37
C SER A 31 0.42 3.13 3.50
N VAL A 32 0.70 3.67 4.68
CA VAL A 32 -0.24 3.70 5.80
C VAL A 32 -0.81 5.12 5.87
N GLY A 33 -1.88 5.36 5.10
CA GLY A 33 -2.47 6.69 4.92
C GLY A 33 -3.58 7.03 5.92
N ASP A 34 -3.82 8.32 6.09
CA ASP A 34 -4.94 8.90 6.83
C ASP A 34 -6.33 8.53 6.26
N THR A 35 -6.38 8.06 5.01
CA THR A 35 -7.54 7.43 4.39
C THR A 35 -8.10 6.22 5.16
N VAL A 36 -7.39 5.75 6.20
CA VAL A 36 -7.94 4.84 7.23
C VAL A 36 -9.23 5.37 7.84
N GLY A 37 -9.34 6.69 8.03
CA GLY A 37 -10.49 7.34 8.64
C GLY A 37 -11.76 7.01 7.87
N VAL A 38 -11.74 7.21 6.55
CA VAL A 38 -12.89 6.94 5.68
C VAL A 38 -13.11 5.44 5.49
N ASN A 39 -12.04 4.66 5.31
CA ASN A 39 -12.17 3.27 4.85
C ASN A 39 -12.42 2.25 5.98
N LEU A 40 -11.84 2.46 7.17
CA LEU A 40 -11.94 1.53 8.29
C LEU A 40 -12.76 2.10 9.44
N TRP A 41 -12.66 3.40 9.70
CA TRP A 41 -13.37 4.02 10.84
C TRP A 41 -14.71 4.65 10.46
N GLY A 42 -14.95 4.93 9.18
CA GLY A 42 -16.19 5.53 8.68
C GLY A 42 -16.36 7.02 9.03
N HIS A 43 -15.24 7.76 9.11
CA HIS A 43 -15.18 9.18 9.44
C HIS A 43 -14.73 10.05 8.26
#